data_AF-A0A3C1F4L9-F1
#
_entry.id   AF-A0A3C1F4L9-F1
#
_cell.length_a   1.000
_cell.length_b   1.000
_cell.length_c   1.000
_cell.angle_alpha   90.00
_cell.angle_beta   90.00
_cell.angle_gamma   90.00
#
_symmetry.space_group_name_H-M   'P 1'
#
loop_
_entity.id
_entity.type
_entity.pdbx_description
1 polymer ?
#
loop_
_entity_poly.entity_id
_entity_poly.type
_entity_poly.pdbx_seq_one_letter_code
_entity_poly.pdbx_strand_id
1 'polypeptide(L)' 'MNGAVCRLVTEQYLEPLKQQGIDTLIMGCTHYPLLAPTVGQVMGEGVTLIDSAKETVAEVRG' A
#
# COMPACT_ATOMS: atom_id res chain seq x y z
N MET A 1 -8.55 -9.11 14.73
CA MET A 1 -7.23 -9.27 14.07
C MET A 1 -6.31 -8.19 14.63
N ASN A 2 -5.19 -8.57 15.25
CA ASN A 2 -4.30 -7.70 16.01
C ASN A 2 -3.62 -6.64 15.11
N GLY A 3 -4.12 -5.41 15.08
CA GLY A 3 -3.58 -4.33 14.25
C GLY A 3 -2.10 -4.01 14.47
N ALA A 4 -1.55 -4.33 15.65
CA ALA A 4 -0.13 -4.16 15.96
C ALA A 4 0.79 -5.07 15.13
N VAL A 5 0.36 -6.30 14.83
CA VAL A 5 1.15 -7.26 14.03
C VAL A 5 1.20 -6.80 12.58
N CYS A 6 0.07 -6.34 12.02
CA CYS A 6 0.02 -5.82 10.66
C CYS A 6 0.96 -4.63 10.48
N ARG A 7 1.00 -3.69 11.43
CA ARG A 7 1.88 -2.51 11.34
C ARG A 7 3.37 -2.88 11.32
N LEU A 8 3.82 -3.74 12.23
CA LEU A 8 5.22 -4.16 12.30
C LEU A 8 5.68 -4.89 11.04
N VAL A 9 4.83 -5.77 10.52
CA VAL A 9 5.09 -6.49 9.27
C VAL A 9 5.17 -5.49 8.11
N THR A 10 4.18 -4.59 7.98
CA THR A 10 4.20 -3.56 6.94
C THR A 10 5.44 -2.66 7.01
N GLU A 11 5.88 -2.24 8.21
CA GLU A 11 7.11 -1.47 8.39
C GLU A 11 8.33 -2.22 7.87
N GLN A 12 8.54 -3.47 8.30
CA GLN A 12 9.72 -4.24 7.87
C GLN A 12 9.76 -4.50 6.37
N TYR A 13 8.61 -4.77 5.74
CA TYR A 13 8.55 -5.03 4.29
C TYR A 13 8.72 -3.76 3.45
N LEU A 14 8.28 -2.60 3.95
CA LEU A 14 8.30 -1.35 3.19
C LEU A 14 9.53 -0.48 3.46
N GLU A 15 10.22 -0.66 4.58
CA GLU A 15 11.44 0.07 4.92
C GLU A 15 12.52 0.05 3.82
N PRO A 16 12.87 -1.09 3.18
CA PRO A 16 13.86 -1.08 2.10
C PRO A 16 13.38 -0.28 0.88
N LEU A 17 12.08 -0.29 0.57
CA LEU A 17 11.52 0.48 -0.54
C LEU A 17 11.53 1.98 -0.22
N LYS A 18 11.23 2.34 1.03
CA LYS A 18 11.31 3.72 1.53
C LYS A 18 12.74 4.26 1.48
N GLN A 19 13.73 3.44 1.84
CA GLN A 19 15.15 3.80 1.73
C GLN A 19 15.62 3.99 0.28
N GLN A 20 14.99 3.29 -0.67
CA GLN A 20 15.23 3.50 -2.10
C GLN A 20 14.57 4.76 -2.66
N GLY A 21 13.77 5.47 -1.86
CA GLY A 21 13.16 6.74 -2.26
C GLY A 21 12.13 6.60 -3.37
N ILE A 22 11.39 5.48 -3.40
CA ILE A 22 10.31 5.30 -4.38
C ILE A 22 9.24 6.38 -4.21
N ASP A 23 8.69 6.85 -5.32
CA ASP A 23 7.57 7.81 -5.35
C ASP A 23 6.21 7.12 -5.55
N THR A 24 6.21 5.82 -5.87
CA THR A 24 5.01 5.06 -6.25
C THR A 24 5.12 3.61 -5.77
N LEU A 25 4.06 3.11 -5.12
CA LEU A 25 3.95 1.74 -4.63
C LEU A 25 2.67 1.09 -5.18
N ILE A 26 2.82 -0.04 -5.89
CA ILE A 26 1.71 -0.81 -6.44
C ILE A 26 1.29 -1.90 -5.45
N MET A 27 0.05 -1.82 -4.95
CA MET A 27 -0.58 -2.82 -4.08
C MET A 27 -1.25 -3.90 -4.95
N GLY A 28 -0.44 -4.82 -5.48
CA GLY A 28 -0.85 -5.85 -6.45
C GLY A 28 -1.67 -7.03 -5.91
N CYS A 29 -2.35 -6.89 -4.77
CA CYS A 29 -3.03 -8.00 -4.10
C CYS A 29 -4.43 -7.58 -3.66
N THR A 30 -5.42 -8.43 -3.94
CA THR A 30 -6.86 -8.16 -3.70
C THR A 30 -7.26 -8.00 -2.23
N HIS A 31 -6.35 -8.29 -1.29
CA HIS A 31 -6.62 -8.27 0.15
C HIS A 31 -6.10 -6.99 0.83
N TYR A 32 -5.40 -6.11 0.10
CA TYR A 32 -4.78 -4.89 0.64
C TYR A 32 -5.66 -3.63 0.78
N PRO A 33 -6.96 -3.58 0.39
CA PRO A 33 -7.79 -2.41 0.70
C PRO A 33 -7.89 -2.09 2.20
N LEU A 34 -7.74 -3.09 3.07
CA LEU A 34 -7.71 -2.93 4.53
C LEU A 34 -6.37 -2.39 5.07
N LEU A 35 -5.29 -2.54 4.30
CA LEU A 35 -3.93 -2.13 4.69
C LEU A 35 -3.52 -0.79 4.10
N ALA A 36 -4.24 -0.28 3.09
CA ALA A 36 -3.94 1.00 2.45
C ALA A 36 -3.76 2.18 3.44
N PRO A 37 -4.58 2.35 4.51
CA PRO A 37 -4.35 3.41 5.49
C PRO A 37 -3.04 3.22 6.28
N THR A 38 -2.72 1.99 6.66
CA THR A 38 -1.49 1.64 7.40
C THR A 38 -0.26 1.82 6.51
N VAL A 39 -0.34 1.39 5.25
CA VAL A 39 0.72 1.55 4.25
C VAL A 39 0.98 3.04 3.98
N GLY A 40 -0.08 3.84 3.83
CA GLY A 40 0.05 5.29 3.68
C GLY A 40 0.72 5.95 4.88
N GLN A 41 0.39 5.54 6.10
CA GLN A 41 1.05 6.04 7.32
C GLN A 41 2.54 5.68 7.38
N VAL A 42 2.93 4.49 6.91
CA VAL A 42 4.32 4.02 6.92
C VAL A 42 5.15 4.70 5.82
N MET A 43 4.60 4.83 4.61
CA MET A 43 5.29 5.42 3.46
C MET A 43 5.34 6.95 3.51
N GLY A 44 4.28 7.59 4.04
CA GLY A 44 4.14 9.05 4.08
C GLY A 44 3.59 9.65 2.78
N GLU A 45 3.40 10.97 2.78
CA GLU A 45 2.75 11.71 1.68
C GLU A 45 3.58 11.78 0.38
N GLY A 46 4.85 11.36 0.41
CA GLY A 46 5.73 11.35 -0.76
C GLY A 46 5.56 10.16 -1.69
N VAL A 47 4.62 9.24 -1.40
CA VAL A 47 4.47 7.98 -2.13
C VAL A 47 3.03 7.79 -2.60
N THR A 48 2.86 7.69 -3.91
CA THR A 48 1.59 7.38 -4.57
C THR A 48 1.26 5.90 -4.40
N LEU A 49 0.14 5.59 -3.77
CA LEU A 49 -0.33 4.21 -3.62
C LEU A 49 -1.29 3.86 -4.76
N ILE A 50 -0.91 2.90 -5.61
CA ILE A 50 -1.74 2.38 -6.71
C ILE A 50 -2.32 1.04 -6.29
N ASP A 51 -3.65 0.89 -6.33
CA ASP A 51 -4.33 -0.35 -5.95
C ASP A 51 -4.78 -1.13 -7.19
N SER A 52 -3.97 -2.11 -7.62
CA SER A 52 -4.30 -2.94 -8.79
C SER A 52 -5.59 -3.75 -8.60
N ALA A 53 -6.07 -3.95 -7.37
CA ALA A 53 -7.34 -4.64 -7.12
C ALA A 53 -8.56 -3.73 -7.41
N LYS A 54 -8.38 -2.40 -7.38
CA LYS A 54 -9.42 -1.42 -7.75
C LYS A 54 -9.38 -1.00 -9.20
N GLU A 55 -8.24 -1.11 -9.88
CA GLU A 55 -8.11 -0.72 -11.29
C GLU A 55 -9.08 -1.48 -12.22
N THR A 56 -9.52 -2.69 -11.85
CA THR A 56 -10.56 -3.43 -12.61
C THR A 56 -11.98 -2.88 -12.41
N VAL A 57 -12.26 -2.08 -11.38
CA VAL A 57 -13.58 -1.48 -11.13
C VAL A 57 -13.72 -0.09 -11.78
N ALA A 58 -12.61 0.60 -12.05
CA ALA A 58 -12.61 1.92 -12.68
C ALA A 58 -12.67 1.88 -14.22
N GLU A 59 -12.22 0.79 -14.86
CA GLU A 59 -12.17 0.67 -16.33
C GLU A 59 -13.53 0.34 -16.98
N VAL A 60 -14.54 -0.10 -16.20
CA VAL A 60 -15.91 -0.39 -16.70
C VAL A 60 -16.86 0.79 -16.51
N ARG A 61 -16.38 2.00 -16.81
CA ARG A 61 -17.22 3.19 -17.06
C ARG A 61 -16.76 3.88 -18.34
N GLY A 62 -16.79 3.12 -19.44
CA GLY A 62 -16.79 3.60 -20.82
C GLY A 62 -18.06 3.14 -21.51
#